data_AF-A0A9E3LNA6-F1
#
_entry.id   AF-A0A9E3LNA6-F1
#
_cell.length_a   1.000
_cell.length_b   1.000
_cell.length_c   1.000
_cell.angle_alpha   90.00
_cell.angle_beta   90.00
_cell.angle_gamma   90.00
#
_symmetry.space_group_name_H-M   'P 1'
#
loop_
_entity.id
_entity.type
_entity.pdbx_description
1 polymer ?
#
loop_
_entity_poly.entity_id
_entity_poly.type
_entity_poly.pdbx_seq_one_letter_code
_entity_poly.pdbx_strand_id
1 'polypeptide(L)'
;MIVLLLLSYIVLGTVFEELSAILITLPFVLPIVLHAGYSPIWWGIMCVIEAELALIHPPFGVIVFLLHGLAPDIPMRTIYRGVIPFVIADLAVLALLTAFPGIVLWLPKVMGMG
;
A
#
# COMPACT_ATOMS: atom_id res chain seq x y z
N MET A 1 -17.25 -0.32 -1.13
CA MET A 1 -16.67 -0.01 -2.46
C MET A 1 -15.18 0.27 -2.36
N ILE A 2 -14.74 1.30 -1.63
CA ILE A 2 -13.29 1.60 -1.43
C ILE A 2 -12.49 0.42 -0.87
N VAL A 3 -13.00 -0.29 0.13
CA VAL A 3 -12.30 -1.47 0.67
C VAL A 3 -12.06 -2.54 -0.40
N LEU A 4 -13.00 -2.74 -1.32
CA LEU A 4 -12.82 -3.68 -2.44
C LEU A 4 -11.78 -3.17 -3.45
N LEU A 5 -11.69 -1.85 -3.63
CA LEU A 5 -10.69 -1.22 -4.47
C LEU A 5 -9.28 -1.39 -3.87
N LEU A 6 -9.11 -1.11 -2.57
CA LEU A 6 -7.84 -1.32 -1.87
C LEU A 6 -7.40 -2.79 -1.93
N LEU A 7 -8.32 -3.72 -1.65
CA LEU A 7 -8.04 -5.16 -1.78
C LEU A 7 -7.64 -5.56 -3.21
N SER A 8 -8.24 -4.96 -4.23
CA SER A 8 -7.85 -5.22 -5.63
C SER A 8 -6.47 -4.68 -5.96
N TYR A 9 -6.06 -3.55 -5.38
CA TYR A 9 -4.71 -3.00 -5.54
C TYR A 9 -3.66 -3.83 -4.83
N ILE A 10 -3.95 -4.36 -3.63
CA ILE A 10 -3.06 -5.30 -2.95
C ILE A 10 -2.80 -6.54 -3.81
N VAL A 11 -3.81 -7.06 -4.52
CA VAL A 11 -3.62 -8.18 -5.45
C VAL A 11 -2.86 -7.74 -6.71
N LEU A 12 -3.21 -6.59 -7.31
CA LEU A 12 -2.56 -6.08 -8.53
C LEU A 12 -1.09 -5.69 -8.33
N GLY A 13 -0.75 -5.05 -7.21
CA GLY A 13 0.61 -4.63 -6.86
C GLY A 13 1.56 -5.81 -6.65
N THR A 14 1.02 -7.00 -6.36
CA THR A 14 1.86 -8.21 -6.37
C THR A 14 2.24 -8.64 -7.79
N VAL A 15 1.40 -8.41 -8.82
CA VAL A 15 1.67 -8.88 -10.19
C VAL A 15 2.41 -7.83 -11.04
N PHE A 16 2.14 -6.55 -10.82
CA PHE A 16 2.70 -5.43 -11.58
C PHE A 16 3.69 -4.62 -10.75
N GLU A 17 4.70 -4.07 -11.42
CA GLU A 17 5.53 -3.02 -10.83
C GLU A 17 4.64 -1.81 -10.47
N GLU A 18 4.82 -1.34 -9.25
CA GLU A 18 3.83 -0.55 -8.54
C GLU A 18 3.56 0.84 -9.12
N LEU A 19 4.62 1.51 -9.56
CA LEU A 19 4.50 2.80 -10.23
C LEU A 19 3.72 2.66 -11.53
N SER A 20 4.00 1.60 -12.30
CA SER A 20 3.24 1.29 -13.51
C SER A 20 1.77 1.04 -13.21
N ALA A 21 1.45 0.28 -12.16
CA ALA A 21 0.07 0.04 -11.76
C ALA A 21 -0.66 1.35 -11.43
N ILE A 22 -0.06 2.21 -10.60
CA ILE A 22 -0.63 3.51 -10.22
C ILE A 22 -0.85 4.39 -11.44
N LEU A 23 0.15 4.56 -12.31
CA LEU A 23 0.04 5.46 -13.47
C LEU A 23 -1.05 5.04 -14.45
N ILE A 24 -1.24 3.73 -14.64
CA ILE A 24 -2.26 3.17 -15.54
C ILE A 24 -3.67 3.36 -14.96
N THR A 25 -3.83 3.16 -13.65
CA THR A 25 -5.14 3.15 -13.00
C THR A 25 -5.58 4.52 -12.50
N LEU A 26 -4.64 5.44 -12.25
CA LEU A 26 -4.89 6.80 -11.76
C LEU A 26 -6.02 7.54 -12.48
N PRO A 27 -6.08 7.60 -13.84
CA PRO A 27 -7.14 8.35 -14.52
C PRO A 27 -8.54 7.80 -14.27
N PHE A 28 -8.66 6.51 -13.94
CA PHE A 28 -9.94 5.86 -13.67
C PHE A 28 -10.30 5.89 -12.18
N VAL A 29 -9.30 5.72 -11.31
CA VAL A 29 -9.51 5.55 -9.86
C VAL A 29 -9.60 6.88 -9.15
N LEU A 30 -8.81 7.89 -9.53
CA LEU A 30 -8.85 9.19 -8.88
C LEU A 30 -10.25 9.83 -8.91
N PRO A 31 -10.99 9.84 -10.04
CA PRO A 31 -12.38 10.31 -10.04
C PRO A 31 -13.26 9.57 -9.04
N ILE A 32 -13.13 8.24 -8.90
CA ILE A 32 -13.93 7.44 -7.98
C ILE A 32 -13.65 7.83 -6.53
N VAL A 33 -12.37 8.03 -6.21
CA VAL A 33 -11.93 8.44 -4.87
C VAL A 33 -12.45 9.83 -4.51
N LEU A 34 -12.38 10.77 -5.46
CA LEU A 34 -12.92 12.13 -5.30
C LEU A 34 -14.45 12.11 -5.10
N HIS A 35 -15.18 11.33 -5.90
CA HIS A 35 -16.63 11.18 -5.73
C HIS A 35 -17.02 10.55 -4.39
N ALA A 36 -16.14 9.73 -3.80
CA ALA A 36 -16.35 9.16 -2.48
C ALA A 36 -15.98 10.12 -1.33
N GLY A 37 -15.59 11.37 -1.62
CA GLY A 37 -15.32 12.41 -0.62
C GLY A 37 -13.90 12.44 -0.08
N TYR A 38 -12.98 11.68 -0.68
CA TYR A 38 -11.56 11.68 -0.30
C TYR A 38 -10.76 12.66 -1.16
N SER A 39 -9.66 13.18 -0.63
CA SER A 39 -8.79 14.10 -1.36
C SER A 39 -7.72 13.36 -2.19
N PRO A 40 -7.14 14.00 -3.22
CA PRO A 40 -6.01 13.44 -3.96
C PRO A 40 -4.79 13.14 -3.07
N ILE A 41 -4.59 13.95 -2.03
CA ILE A 41 -3.47 13.78 -1.08
C ILE A 41 -3.68 12.50 -0.28
N TRP A 42 -4.90 12.26 0.19
CA TRP A 42 -5.24 11.01 0.87
C TRP A 42 -5.00 9.82 -0.04
N TRP A 43 -5.45 9.89 -1.30
CA TRP A 43 -5.21 8.83 -2.28
C TRP A 43 -3.72 8.53 -2.49
N GLY A 44 -2.91 9.57 -2.69
CA GLY A 44 -1.47 9.41 -2.87
C GLY A 44 -0.80 8.72 -1.68
N ILE A 45 -1.20 9.05 -0.46
CA ILE A 45 -0.65 8.42 0.75
C ILE A 45 -1.07 6.95 0.86
N MET A 46 -2.31 6.62 0.53
CA MET A 46 -2.75 5.22 0.49
C MET A 46 -1.97 4.41 -0.54
N CYS A 47 -1.75 4.97 -1.75
CA CYS A 47 -0.93 4.34 -2.77
C CYS A 47 0.51 4.10 -2.31
N VAL A 48 1.11 5.02 -1.53
CA VAL A 48 2.48 4.85 -1.01
C VAL A 48 2.58 3.75 0.04
N ILE A 49 1.51 3.51 0.81
CA ILE A 49 1.47 2.41 1.79
C ILE A 49 1.22 1.07 1.09
N GLU A 50 0.28 1.03 0.13
CA GLU A 50 0.03 -0.18 -0.68
C GLU A 50 1.28 -0.58 -1.46
N ALA A 51 1.88 0.39 -2.15
CA ALA A 51 3.29 0.71 -2.04
C ALA A 51 4.27 -0.32 -1.46
N GLU A 52 4.78 0.14 -0.33
CA GLU A 52 5.65 -0.60 0.54
C GLU A 52 5.13 -2.00 0.88
N LEU A 53 3.82 -2.20 1.05
CA LEU A 53 3.22 -3.49 1.35
C LEU A 53 3.45 -4.52 0.22
N ALA A 54 3.34 -4.12 -1.05
CA ALA A 54 3.57 -4.99 -2.20
C ALA A 54 5.00 -5.54 -2.25
N LEU A 55 5.98 -4.80 -1.74
CA LEU A 55 7.40 -5.20 -1.72
C LEU A 55 7.72 -6.29 -0.70
N ILE A 56 6.87 -6.47 0.32
CA ILE A 56 7.12 -7.36 1.46
C ILE A 56 6.08 -8.49 1.58
N HIS A 57 4.87 -8.31 1.06
CA HIS A 57 3.76 -9.27 1.16
C HIS A 57 3.80 -10.36 0.05
N PRO A 58 3.54 -11.64 0.36
CA PRO A 58 3.47 -12.70 -0.65
C PRO A 58 2.27 -12.51 -1.61
N PRO A 59 2.37 -12.85 -2.93
CA PRO A 59 3.32 -13.75 -3.58
C PRO A 59 4.61 -13.14 -4.15
N PHE A 60 4.71 -11.81 -4.28
CA PHE A 60 5.84 -11.12 -4.92
C PHE A 60 6.52 -10.12 -3.97
N GLY A 61 6.95 -10.60 -2.80
CA GLY A 61 7.77 -9.80 -1.88
C GLY A 61 9.20 -9.70 -2.40
N VAL A 62 9.48 -8.77 -3.33
CA VAL A 62 10.82 -8.63 -3.97
C VAL A 62 11.92 -8.51 -2.91
N ILE A 63 11.66 -7.81 -1.81
CA ILE A 63 12.61 -7.67 -0.70
C ILE A 63 12.83 -9.03 0.00
N VAL A 64 11.77 -9.82 0.17
CA VAL A 64 11.85 -11.17 0.75
C VAL A 64 12.63 -12.13 -0.15
N PHE A 65 12.43 -12.07 -1.46
CA PHE A 65 13.20 -12.85 -2.44
C PHE A 65 14.68 -12.44 -2.47
N LEU A 66 14.96 -11.14 -2.43
CA LEU A 66 16.32 -10.60 -2.34
C LEU A 66 17.02 -11.10 -1.08
N LEU A 67 16.36 -11.04 0.08
CA LEU A 67 16.90 -11.52 1.34
C LEU A 67 17.22 -13.02 1.31
N HIS A 68 16.36 -13.83 0.70
CA HIS A 68 16.65 -15.26 0.52
C HIS A 68 17.85 -15.49 -0.42
N GLY A 69 18.02 -14.67 -1.46
CA GLY A 69 19.20 -14.72 -2.33
C GLY A 69 20.52 -14.37 -1.63
N LEU A 70 20.48 -13.47 -0.64
CA LEU A 70 21.64 -13.10 0.18
C LEU A 70 21.91 -14.10 1.31
N ALA A 71 20.88 -14.80 1.79
CA ALA A 71 20.96 -15.78 2.89
C ALA A 71 20.22 -17.09 2.50
N PRO A 72 20.78 -17.89 1.57
CA PRO A 72 20.12 -19.09 1.04
C PRO A 72 19.89 -20.17 2.09
N ASP A 73 20.67 -20.17 3.19
CA ASP A 73 20.54 -21.10 4.30
C ASP A 73 19.24 -20.88 5.12
N ILE A 74 18.61 -19.72 4.99
CA ILE A 74 17.37 -19.38 5.69
C ILE A 74 16.18 -19.74 4.80
N PRO A 75 15.27 -20.63 5.24
CA PRO A 75 14.09 -20.96 4.47
C PRO A 75 13.22 -19.72 4.23
N MET A 76 12.72 -19.56 3.00
CA MET A 76 11.82 -18.47 2.61
C MET A 76 10.63 -18.30 3.57
N ARG A 77 10.08 -19.41 4.07
CA ARG A 77 8.99 -19.43 5.06
C ARG A 77 9.34 -18.71 6.37
N THR A 78 10.60 -18.80 6.81
CA THR A 78 11.07 -18.14 8.02
C THR A 78 11.14 -16.63 7.82
N ILE A 79 11.60 -16.19 6.65
CA ILE A 79 11.66 -14.76 6.28
C ILE A 79 10.24 -14.19 6.23
N TYR A 80 9.30 -14.86 5.53
CA TYR A 80 7.90 -14.44 5.50
C TYR A 80 7.25 -14.38 6.89
N ARG A 81 7.56 -15.33 7.79
CA ARG A 81 7.08 -15.26 9.18
C ARG A 81 7.60 -14.04 9.94
N GLY A 82 8.83 -13.61 9.64
CA GLY A 82 9.41 -12.38 10.21
C GLY A 82 8.74 -11.10 9.69
N VAL A 83 8.23 -11.14 8.45
CA VAL A 83 7.62 -9.99 7.77
C VAL A 83 6.12 -9.83 8.08
N ILE A 84 5.41 -10.93 8.37
CA ILE A 84 3.98 -10.90 8.76
C ILE A 84 3.61 -9.83 9.80
N PRO A 85 4.35 -9.59 10.90
CA PRO A 85 3.98 -8.53 11.85
C PRO A 85 4.00 -7.12 11.22
N PHE A 86 4.88 -6.86 10.25
CA PHE A 86 4.93 -5.59 9.53
C PHE A 86 3.72 -5.45 8.61
N VAL A 87 3.43 -6.48 7.80
CA VAL A 87 2.22 -6.54 6.97
C VAL A 87 0.95 -6.27 7.77
N ILE A 88 0.83 -6.85 8.97
CA ILE A 88 -0.32 -6.63 9.85
C ILE A 88 -0.36 -5.17 10.34
N ALA A 89 0.80 -4.59 10.67
CA ALA A 89 0.88 -3.18 11.07
C ALA A 89 0.45 -2.25 9.93
N ASP A 90 0.89 -2.49 8.69
CA ASP A 90 0.53 -1.67 7.53
C ASP A 90 -0.96 -1.79 7.20
N LEU A 91 -1.52 -3.01 7.28
CA LEU A 91 -2.97 -3.21 7.15
C LEU A 91 -3.75 -2.48 8.25
N ALA A 92 -3.23 -2.44 9.48
CA ALA A 92 -3.84 -1.70 10.57
C ALA A 92 -3.76 -0.18 10.33
N VAL A 93 -2.64 0.32 9.81
CA VAL A 93 -2.48 1.72 9.40
C VAL A 93 -3.45 2.06 8.27
N LEU A 94 -3.54 1.25 7.21
CA LEU A 94 -4.51 1.43 6.13
C LEU A 94 -5.94 1.49 6.64
N ALA A 95 -6.33 0.58 7.53
CA ALA A 95 -7.65 0.58 8.15
C ALA A 95 -7.89 1.87 8.97
N LEU A 96 -6.89 2.29 9.75
CA LEU A 96 -6.96 3.51 10.56
C LEU A 96 -7.10 4.77 9.71
N LEU A 97 -6.27 4.92 8.67
CA LEU A 97 -6.30 6.09 7.78
C LEU A 97 -7.54 6.13 6.89
N THR A 98 -8.12 4.97 6.60
CA THR A 98 -9.42 4.89 5.92
C THR A 98 -10.58 5.29 6.83
N ALA A 99 -10.56 4.89 8.10
CA ALA A 99 -11.56 5.27 9.09
C ALA A 99 -11.44 6.74 9.52
N PHE A 100 -10.22 7.26 9.60
CA PHE A 100 -9.89 8.61 10.07
C PHE A 100 -8.99 9.36 9.06
N PRO A 101 -9.52 9.76 7.89
CA PRO A 101 -8.74 10.43 6.85
C PRO A 101 -8.14 11.77 7.30
N GLY A 102 -8.68 12.38 8.36
CA GLY A 102 -8.15 13.61 8.95
C GLY A 102 -6.71 13.47 9.49
N ILE A 103 -6.27 12.27 9.85
CA ILE A 103 -4.89 12.01 10.28
C ILE A 103 -3.91 12.32 9.13
N VAL A 104 -4.27 11.87 7.93
CA VAL A 104 -3.49 12.04 6.70
C VAL A 104 -3.39 13.52 6.31
N LEU A 105 -4.48 14.26 6.50
CA LEU A 105 -4.59 15.65 6.07
C LEU A 105 -4.12 16.67 7.11
N TRP A 106 -3.84 16.24 8.34
CA TRP A 106 -3.43 17.14 9.42
C TRP A 106 -2.17 17.92 9.06
N LEU A 107 -1.10 17.22 8.68
CA LEU A 107 0.17 17.86 8.35
C LEU A 107 0.07 18.73 7.08
N PRO A 108 -0.49 18.25 5.95
CA PRO A 108 -0.74 19.11 4.79
C PRO A 108 -1.52 20.37 5.12
N LYS A 109 -2.54 20.29 5.97
CA LYS A 109 -3.36 21.43 6.39
C LYS A 109 -2.56 22.44 7.21
N VAL A 110 -1.69 21.98 8.12
CA VAL A 110 -0.79 22.85 8.90
C VAL A 110 0.25 23.54 8.00
N MET A 111 0.69 22.87 6.93
CA MET A 111 1.62 23.42 5.94
C MET A 111 0.96 24.31 4.87
N GLY A 112 -0.37 24.48 4.91
CA GLY A 112 -1.13 25.27 3.93
C GLY A 112 -1.32 24.58 2.57
N MET A 113 -1.19 23.26 2.53
CA MET A 113 -1.25 22.41 1.33
C MET A 113 -2.57 21.60 1.24
N GLY A 114 -3.53 21.84 2.13
CA GLY A 114 -4.76 21.03 2.28
C GLY A 114 -6.05 21.79 2.01
#